data_AF-A0A2L1C8Y8-F1
#
_entry.id   AF-A0A2L1C8Y8-F1
#
_cell.length_a   1.000
_cell.length_b   1.000
_cell.length_c   1.000
_cell.angle_alpha   90.00
_cell.angle_beta   90.00
_cell.angle_gamma   90.00
#
_symmetry.space_group_name_H-M   'P 1'
#
loop_
_entity.id
_entity.type
_entity.pdbx_description
1 polymer ?
#
loop_
_entity_poly.entity_id
_entity_poly.type
_entity_poly.pdbx_seq_one_letter_code
_entity_poly.pdbx_strand_id
1 'polypeptide(L)'
;MIGVSKMYSEIVELSGITDFKIVNPYKSYCNCEYLLISKGYLDKVHKLNPNSKIIEINSATFLDLIESLEKLKNENIGNIEFINNSIEHLKKLDFKIKNDNSEFVKNFEYNIDSDSKFVKKILDDLGFEHKNGSTIKIIPDYNLKEDLDLNDIIILKTHRYDLKLVERIENRYMSILNSLNNIILGKT
;
A
#
# COMPACT_ATOMS: atom_id res chain seq x y z
N MET A 1 -3.70 -1.06 25.88
CA MET A 1 -4.42 -0.17 24.93
C MET A 1 -3.55 0.17 23.72
N ILE A 2 -4.02 -0.18 22.54
CA ILE A 2 -3.35 0.05 21.25
C ILE A 2 -3.90 1.32 20.59
N GLY A 3 -3.03 2.23 20.16
CA GLY A 3 -3.40 3.38 19.34
C GLY A 3 -3.21 3.07 17.87
N VAL A 4 -4.21 3.33 17.03
CA VAL A 4 -4.14 3.11 15.59
C VAL A 4 -4.36 4.42 14.85
N SER A 5 -3.48 4.73 13.90
CA SER A 5 -3.68 5.90 13.04
C SER A 5 -4.92 5.71 12.15
N LYS A 6 -5.71 6.76 11.96
CA LYS A 6 -7.01 6.71 11.23
C LYS A 6 -6.93 5.97 9.88
N MET A 7 -5.86 6.17 9.12
CA MET A 7 -5.68 5.57 7.80
C MET A 7 -5.59 4.04 7.83
N TYR A 8 -5.18 3.46 8.96
CA TYR A 8 -4.99 2.03 9.14
C TYR A 8 -6.04 1.42 10.05
N SER A 9 -7.20 2.05 10.23
CA SER A 9 -8.26 1.51 11.10
C SER A 9 -8.66 0.07 10.75
N GLU A 10 -8.69 -0.29 9.47
CA GLU A 10 -9.01 -1.66 9.02
C GLU A 10 -7.98 -2.70 9.52
N ILE A 11 -6.75 -2.31 9.90
CA ILE A 11 -5.79 -3.28 10.47
C ILE A 11 -6.32 -3.93 11.74
N VAL A 12 -7.19 -3.22 12.47
CA VAL A 12 -7.85 -3.71 13.67
C VAL A 12 -8.79 -4.86 13.33
N GLU A 13 -9.61 -4.68 12.30
CA GLU A 13 -10.54 -5.70 11.78
C GLU A 13 -9.76 -6.91 11.28
N LEU A 14 -8.71 -6.69 10.47
CA LEU A 14 -7.87 -7.74 9.91
C LEU A 14 -7.10 -8.54 10.97
N SER A 15 -6.79 -7.90 12.11
CA SER A 15 -6.00 -8.52 13.18
C SER A 15 -6.84 -9.00 14.36
N GLY A 16 -8.16 -8.79 14.36
CA GLY A 16 -9.02 -9.12 15.49
C GLY A 16 -8.67 -8.39 16.80
N ILE A 17 -8.20 -7.15 16.71
CA ILE A 17 -7.87 -6.33 17.89
C ILE A 17 -9.16 -5.71 18.46
N THR A 18 -9.39 -5.86 19.76
CA THR A 18 -10.62 -5.36 20.43
C THR A 18 -10.38 -4.14 21.32
N ASP A 19 -9.26 -4.07 22.04
CA ASP A 19 -8.87 -2.92 22.88
C ASP A 19 -7.99 -1.92 22.10
N PHE A 20 -8.63 -1.02 21.36
CA PHE A 20 -7.93 0.01 20.59
C PHE A 20 -8.64 1.37 20.64
N LYS A 21 -7.89 2.41 20.27
CA LYS A 21 -8.43 3.73 19.95
C LYS A 21 -7.83 4.29 18.68
N ILE A 22 -8.65 4.99 17.90
CA ILE A 22 -8.16 5.78 16.78
C ILE A 22 -7.48 7.04 17.31
N VAL A 23 -6.24 7.29 16.89
CA VAL A 23 -5.41 8.41 17.37
C VAL A 23 -4.70 9.11 16.21
N ASN A 24 -4.15 10.30 16.50
CA ASN A 24 -3.29 11.05 15.58
C ASN A 24 -1.89 11.25 16.19
N PRO A 25 -1.04 10.21 16.18
CA PRO A 25 0.26 10.24 16.85
C PRO A 25 1.29 11.10 16.11
N TYR A 26 0.95 11.60 14.92
CA TYR A 26 1.80 12.47 14.11
C TYR A 26 1.81 13.93 14.57
N LYS A 27 0.84 14.34 15.40
CA LYS A 27 0.68 15.73 15.84
C LYS A 27 0.67 15.88 17.36
N SER A 28 0.48 14.80 18.12
CA SER A 28 0.31 14.86 19.56
C SER A 28 0.78 13.58 20.25
N TYR A 29 1.16 13.71 21.53
CA TYR A 29 1.33 12.57 22.42
C TYR A 29 0.01 11.80 22.56
N CYS A 30 0.11 10.48 22.48
CA CYS A 30 -0.97 9.52 22.53
C CYS A 30 -0.58 8.51 23.61
N ASN A 31 -1.14 8.66 24.82
CA ASN A 31 -0.92 7.74 25.92
C ASN A 31 -1.43 6.33 25.54
N CYS A 32 -0.53 5.53 24.95
CA CYS A 32 -0.74 4.22 24.35
C CYS A 32 0.52 3.39 24.57
N GLU A 33 0.33 2.10 24.83
CA GLU A 33 1.46 1.16 24.91
C GLU A 33 2.03 0.87 23.51
N TYR A 34 1.14 0.59 22.55
CA TYR A 34 1.49 0.37 21.15
C TYR A 34 0.89 1.44 20.25
N LEU A 35 1.61 1.81 19.20
CA LEU A 35 1.13 2.69 18.14
C LEU A 35 1.29 2.03 16.78
N LEU A 36 0.18 1.80 16.08
CA LEU A 36 0.14 1.30 14.70
C LEU A 36 0.03 2.48 13.73
N ILE A 37 1.09 2.74 12.97
CA ILE A 37 1.24 3.95 12.14
C ILE A 37 1.65 3.62 10.70
N SER A 38 1.55 4.59 9.81
CA SER A 38 2.10 4.48 8.45
C SER A 38 3.62 4.29 8.49
N LYS A 39 4.14 3.46 7.59
CA LYS A 39 5.59 3.35 7.35
C LYS A 39 6.24 4.68 6.96
N GLY A 40 7.45 4.94 7.47
CA GLY A 40 8.24 6.15 7.23
C GLY A 40 8.00 7.27 8.25
N TYR A 41 7.25 7.01 9.32
CA TYR A 41 6.90 8.01 10.34
C TYR A 41 7.43 7.69 11.73
N LEU A 42 8.21 6.60 11.88
CA LEU A 42 8.80 6.17 13.15
C LEU A 42 9.43 7.31 13.94
N ASP A 43 10.43 8.00 13.38
CA ASP A 43 11.18 9.04 14.10
C ASP A 43 10.29 10.19 14.57
N LYS A 44 9.36 10.62 13.69
CA LYS A 44 8.44 11.72 13.99
C LYS A 44 7.50 11.33 15.13
N VAL A 45 6.92 10.13 15.07
CA VAL A 45 5.98 9.64 16.08
C VAL A 45 6.70 9.35 17.39
N HIS A 46 7.91 8.79 17.35
CA HIS A 46 8.72 8.47 18.53
C HIS A 46 9.10 9.73 19.31
N LYS A 47 9.48 10.82 18.64
CA LYS A 47 9.75 12.12 19.29
C LYS A 47 8.56 12.62 20.12
N LEU A 48 7.34 12.40 19.65
CA LEU A 48 6.11 12.81 20.33
C LEU A 48 5.63 11.76 21.34
N ASN A 49 6.04 10.49 21.19
CA ASN A 49 5.56 9.34 21.95
C ASN A 49 6.74 8.42 22.37
N PRO A 50 7.68 8.93 23.19
CA PRO A 50 8.92 8.20 23.49
C PRO A 50 8.68 6.90 24.26
N ASN A 51 7.57 6.81 24.99
CA ASN A 51 7.23 5.67 25.84
C ASN A 51 6.39 4.60 25.12
N SER A 52 6.00 4.83 23.87
CA SER A 52 5.17 3.89 23.11
C SER A 52 6.04 2.99 22.24
N LYS A 53 5.68 1.71 22.15
CA LYS A 53 6.23 0.80 21.13
C LYS A 53 5.55 1.04 19.79
N ILE A 54 6.33 1.47 18.80
CA ILE A 54 5.81 1.88 17.50
C ILE A 54 5.96 0.73 16.50
N ILE A 55 4.86 0.38 15.84
CA ILE A 55 4.81 -0.60 14.76
C ILE A 55 4.34 0.11 13.50
N GLU A 56 5.25 0.22 12.54
CA GLU A 56 4.92 0.70 11.21
C GLU A 56 4.20 -0.38 10.41
N ILE A 57 3.02 -0.03 9.89
CA ILE A 57 2.19 -0.85 9.01
C ILE A 57 2.53 -0.48 7.57
N ASN A 58 2.97 -1.49 6.82
CA ASN A 58 3.17 -1.39 5.38
C ASN A 58 1.94 -1.88 4.64
N SER A 59 1.66 -1.28 3.49
CA SER A 59 0.49 -1.64 2.69
C SER A 59 0.62 -1.18 1.26
N ALA A 60 1.83 -1.12 0.68
CA ALA A 60 1.96 -0.78 -0.74
C ALA A 60 1.38 -1.89 -1.62
N THR A 61 1.71 -3.14 -1.29
CA THR A 61 1.25 -4.38 -1.93
C THR A 61 0.48 -5.26 -0.94
N PHE A 62 -0.15 -6.33 -1.43
CA PHE A 62 -0.75 -7.35 -0.55
C PHE A 62 0.30 -8.04 0.32
N LEU A 63 1.47 -8.36 -0.24
CA LEU A 63 2.59 -8.94 0.50
C LEU A 63 3.03 -8.03 1.65
N ASP A 64 3.09 -6.71 1.43
CA ASP A 64 3.43 -5.75 2.48
C ASP A 64 2.42 -5.73 3.63
N LEU A 65 1.13 -5.86 3.31
CA LEU A 65 0.09 -5.92 4.33
C LEU A 65 0.16 -7.25 5.10
N ILE A 66 0.40 -8.37 4.40
CA ILE A 66 0.61 -9.68 5.01
C ILE A 66 1.81 -9.65 5.95
N GLU A 67 2.95 -9.08 5.54
CA GLU A 67 4.12 -8.89 6.40
C GLU A 67 3.79 -8.08 7.67
N SER A 68 2.94 -7.07 7.53
CA SER A 68 2.50 -6.26 8.67
C SER A 68 1.63 -7.06 9.63
N LEU A 69 0.72 -7.90 9.13
CA LEU A 69 -0.09 -8.81 9.94
C LEU A 69 0.76 -9.89 10.63
N GLU A 70 1.74 -10.46 9.92
CA GLU A 70 2.72 -11.40 10.47
C GLU A 70 3.53 -10.74 11.61
N LYS A 71 3.91 -9.48 11.46
CA LYS A 71 4.57 -8.72 12.53
C LYS A 71 3.67 -8.55 13.76
N LEU A 72 2.39 -8.24 13.57
CA LEU A 72 1.43 -8.15 14.69
C LEU A 72 1.28 -9.51 15.39
N LYS A 73 1.19 -10.61 14.63
CA LYS A 73 1.17 -11.98 15.17
C LYS A 73 2.39 -12.27 16.03
N ASN A 74 3.60 -11.97 15.54
CA ASN A 74 4.86 -12.20 16.26
C ASN A 74 4.98 -11.37 17.54
N GLU A 75 4.32 -10.21 17.58
CA GLU A 75 4.27 -9.33 18.74
C GLU A 75 3.11 -9.68 19.71
N ASN A 76 2.38 -10.76 19.45
CA ASN A 76 1.17 -11.15 20.19
C ASN A 76 0.10 -10.04 20.23
N ILE A 77 -0.02 -9.27 19.14
CA ILE A 77 -0.99 -8.20 18.99
C ILE A 77 -2.12 -8.68 18.10
N GLY A 78 -3.33 -8.76 18.66
CA GLY A 78 -4.52 -9.25 17.97
C GLY A 78 -4.76 -10.75 18.17
N ASN A 79 -5.74 -11.27 17.44
CA ASN A 79 -6.10 -12.68 17.49
C ASN A 79 -5.42 -13.45 16.35
N ILE A 80 -4.64 -14.48 16.69
CA ILE A 80 -3.84 -15.27 15.75
C ILE A 80 -4.71 -15.94 14.68
N GLU A 81 -5.87 -16.47 15.04
CA GLU A 81 -6.79 -17.13 14.11
C GLU A 81 -7.35 -16.11 13.10
N PHE A 82 -7.78 -14.94 13.57
CA PHE A 82 -8.22 -13.85 12.71
C PHE A 82 -7.11 -13.38 11.77
N ILE A 83 -5.89 -13.20 12.27
CA ILE A 83 -4.74 -12.81 11.45
C ILE A 83 -4.48 -13.85 10.35
N ASN A 84 -4.47 -15.14 10.68
CA ASN A 84 -4.24 -16.19 9.70
C ASN A 84 -5.35 -16.22 8.63
N ASN A 85 -6.62 -16.06 9.03
CA ASN A 85 -7.74 -15.98 8.10
C ASN A 85 -7.62 -14.77 7.16
N SER A 86 -7.25 -13.61 7.70
CA SER A 86 -7.00 -12.39 6.92
C SER A 86 -5.84 -12.58 5.94
N ILE A 87 -4.74 -13.18 6.36
CA ILE A 87 -3.59 -13.48 5.49
C ILE A 87 -4.01 -14.40 4.33
N GLU A 88 -4.75 -15.47 4.60
CA GLU A 88 -5.24 -16.37 3.55
C GLU A 88 -6.20 -15.67 2.58
N HIS A 89 -7.05 -14.77 3.08
CA HIS A 89 -7.89 -13.93 2.23
C HIS A 89 -7.06 -13.01 1.32
N LEU A 90 -6.07 -12.31 1.87
CA LEU A 90 -5.19 -11.40 1.12
C LEU A 90 -4.38 -12.15 0.06
N LYS A 91 -3.86 -13.35 0.37
CA LYS A 91 -3.17 -14.20 -0.62
C LYS A 91 -4.08 -14.58 -1.79
N LYS A 92 -5.36 -14.89 -1.52
CA LYS A 92 -6.34 -15.21 -2.57
C LYS A 92 -6.63 -14.01 -3.46
N LEU A 93 -6.75 -12.81 -2.88
CA LEU A 93 -6.94 -11.57 -3.65
C LEU A 93 -5.71 -11.27 -4.52
N ASP A 94 -4.52 -11.33 -3.94
CA ASP A 94 -3.25 -11.11 -4.65
C ASP A 94 -3.09 -12.06 -5.83
N PHE A 95 -3.28 -13.36 -5.58
CA PHE A 95 -3.21 -14.39 -6.61
C PHE A 95 -4.23 -14.14 -7.72
N LYS A 96 -5.48 -13.84 -7.37
CA LYS A 96 -6.55 -13.60 -8.35
C LYS A 96 -6.20 -12.44 -9.27
N ILE A 97 -5.85 -11.27 -8.71
CA ILE A 97 -5.54 -10.08 -9.53
C ILE A 97 -4.35 -10.34 -10.44
N LYS A 98 -3.28 -10.93 -9.92
CA LYS A 98 -2.08 -11.24 -10.73
C LYS A 98 -2.38 -12.27 -11.81
N ASN A 99 -3.12 -13.33 -11.49
CA ASN A 99 -3.47 -14.38 -12.43
C ASN A 99 -4.36 -13.84 -13.57
N ASP A 100 -5.41 -13.10 -13.23
CA ASP A 100 -6.38 -12.53 -14.17
C ASP A 100 -5.73 -11.54 -15.16
N ASN A 101 -4.60 -10.94 -14.78
CA ASN A 101 -3.86 -9.97 -15.59
C ASN A 101 -2.51 -10.49 -16.11
N SER A 102 -2.18 -11.77 -15.86
CA SER A 102 -0.84 -12.30 -16.08
C SER A 102 -0.40 -12.22 -17.55
N GLU A 103 -1.31 -12.51 -18.48
CA GLU A 103 -1.04 -12.41 -19.93
C GLU A 103 -0.79 -10.97 -20.38
N PHE A 104 -1.61 -10.03 -19.87
CA PHE A 104 -1.44 -8.61 -20.15
C PHE A 104 -0.07 -8.11 -19.66
N VAL A 105 0.30 -8.43 -18.42
CA VAL A 105 1.57 -8.00 -17.83
C VAL A 105 2.76 -8.56 -18.61
N LYS A 106 2.75 -9.86 -18.93
CA LYS A 106 3.84 -10.52 -19.69
C LYS A 106 4.02 -9.90 -21.08
N ASN A 107 2.93 -9.68 -21.79
CA ASN A 107 2.94 -9.22 -23.17
C ASN A 107 3.01 -7.69 -23.31
N PHE A 108 3.02 -6.93 -22.21
CA PHE A 108 3.05 -5.47 -22.25
C PHE A 108 4.32 -4.95 -22.94
N GLU A 109 4.20 -4.30 -24.11
CA GLU A 109 5.36 -4.06 -24.99
C GLU A 109 6.30 -2.94 -24.55
N TYR A 110 5.80 -1.99 -23.76
CA TYR A 110 6.55 -0.79 -23.36
C TYR A 110 7.36 -1.02 -22.09
N ASN A 111 8.46 -0.29 -21.96
CA ASN A 111 9.12 -0.15 -20.68
C ASN A 111 8.27 0.71 -19.75
N ILE A 112 8.32 0.43 -18.44
CA ILE A 112 7.64 1.24 -17.43
C ILE A 112 8.69 1.73 -16.43
N ASP A 113 8.72 3.03 -16.17
CA ASP A 113 9.63 3.60 -15.17
C ASP A 113 8.89 4.52 -14.19
N SER A 114 9.47 4.65 -12.99
CA SER A 114 9.01 5.55 -11.96
C SER A 114 10.17 5.98 -11.06
N ASP A 115 10.26 7.27 -10.76
CA ASP A 115 11.21 7.77 -9.76
C ASP A 115 10.80 7.42 -8.32
N SER A 116 9.59 6.88 -8.13
CA SER A 116 9.07 6.48 -6.81
C SER A 116 9.36 5.02 -6.51
N LYS A 117 10.12 4.76 -5.43
CA LYS A 117 10.31 3.40 -4.88
C LYS A 117 9.00 2.70 -4.56
N PHE A 118 7.96 3.46 -4.20
CA PHE A 118 6.63 2.93 -3.93
C PHE A 118 5.97 2.38 -5.19
N VAL A 119 6.00 3.13 -6.29
CA VAL A 119 5.42 2.70 -7.57
C VAL A 119 6.24 1.55 -8.16
N LYS A 120 7.58 1.64 -8.12
CA LYS A 120 8.49 0.56 -8.55
C LYS A 120 8.14 -0.76 -7.87
N LYS A 121 7.98 -0.74 -6.54
CA LYS A 121 7.57 -1.93 -5.78
C LYS A 121 6.24 -2.52 -6.24
N ILE A 122 5.25 -1.69 -6.60
CA ILE A 122 3.95 -2.19 -7.09
C ILE A 122 4.11 -2.81 -8.49
N LEU A 123 4.90 -2.21 -9.36
CA LEU A 123 5.19 -2.73 -10.70
C LEU A 123 5.91 -4.08 -10.62
N ASP A 124 6.93 -4.17 -9.78
CA ASP A 124 7.68 -5.40 -9.52
C ASP A 124 6.74 -6.49 -8.96
N ASP A 125 5.87 -6.14 -8.01
CA ASP A 125 4.93 -7.09 -7.41
C ASP A 125 3.87 -7.59 -8.41
N LEU A 126 3.40 -6.74 -9.32
CA LEU A 126 2.52 -7.12 -10.43
C LEU A 126 3.22 -8.00 -11.48
N GLY A 127 4.55 -8.04 -11.49
CA GLY A 127 5.36 -8.85 -12.40
C GLY A 127 5.75 -8.15 -13.71
N PHE A 128 5.73 -6.82 -13.75
CA PHE A 128 6.27 -6.09 -14.90
C PHE A 128 7.80 -6.21 -14.92
N GLU A 129 8.32 -6.64 -16.06
CA GLU A 129 9.76 -6.73 -16.29
C GLU A 129 10.29 -5.47 -16.98
N HIS A 130 11.58 -5.17 -16.79
CA HIS A 130 12.24 -4.11 -17.52
C HIS A 130 12.41 -4.49 -18.99
N LYS A 131 12.01 -3.59 -19.89
CA LYS A 131 12.10 -3.79 -21.35
C LYS A 131 12.91 -2.68 -21.99
N ASN A 132 13.49 -2.98 -23.15
CA ASN A 132 14.15 -1.98 -23.98
C ASN A 132 13.12 -1.32 -24.90
N GLY A 133 13.12 0.00 -25.01
CA GLY A 133 12.26 0.74 -25.95
C GLY A 133 11.61 1.97 -25.36
N SER A 134 10.48 2.37 -25.95
CA SER A 134 9.66 3.49 -25.47
C SER A 134 9.25 3.26 -24.02
N THR A 135 9.37 4.30 -23.20
CA THR A 135 9.16 4.23 -21.76
C THR A 135 7.91 5.03 -21.37
N ILE A 136 7.00 4.37 -20.67
CA ILE A 136 5.85 4.99 -20.03
C ILE A 136 6.24 5.34 -18.60
N LYS A 137 6.06 6.61 -18.23
CA LYS A 137 6.39 7.09 -16.89
C LYS A 137 5.15 7.04 -15.99
N ILE A 138 5.29 6.41 -14.83
CA ILE A 138 4.25 6.41 -13.79
C ILE A 138 4.76 7.19 -12.58
N ILE A 139 4.00 8.18 -12.10
CA ILE A 139 4.34 8.94 -10.89
C ILE A 139 3.20 8.91 -9.87
N PRO A 140 3.50 8.95 -8.57
CA PRO A 140 2.48 9.18 -7.56
C PRO A 140 1.97 10.63 -7.61
N ASP A 141 0.72 10.84 -7.22
CA ASP A 141 0.10 12.16 -7.10
C ASP A 141 0.87 13.17 -6.23
N TYR A 142 1.56 12.72 -5.18
CA TYR A 142 2.40 13.60 -4.35
C TYR A 142 3.72 14.04 -5.02
N ASN A 143 4.07 13.48 -6.18
CA ASN A 143 5.24 13.91 -6.98
C ASN A 143 4.86 14.89 -8.10
N LEU A 144 3.60 15.29 -8.20
CA LEU A 144 3.17 16.30 -9.17
C LEU A 144 3.86 17.63 -8.89
N LYS A 145 4.55 18.16 -9.91
CA LYS A 145 5.13 19.51 -9.93
C LYS A 145 4.34 20.36 -10.91
N GLU A 146 4.28 21.67 -10.66
CA GLU A 146 3.50 22.60 -11.49
C GLU A 146 3.97 22.62 -12.96
N ASP A 147 5.28 22.41 -13.20
CA ASP A 147 5.88 22.47 -14.54
C ASP A 147 6.06 21.09 -15.20
N LEU A 148 5.38 20.05 -14.69
CA LEU A 148 5.52 18.71 -15.27
C LEU A 148 4.71 18.61 -16.56
N ASP A 149 5.37 18.31 -17.68
CA ASP A 149 4.66 17.94 -18.91
C ASP A 149 3.87 16.64 -18.65
N LEU A 150 2.55 16.74 -18.66
CA LEU A 150 1.65 15.63 -18.36
C LEU A 150 1.37 14.76 -19.58
N ASN A 151 1.84 15.17 -20.76
CA ASN A 151 1.77 14.32 -21.95
C ASN A 151 2.58 13.04 -21.66
N ASP A 152 1.95 11.89 -21.81
CA ASP A 152 2.54 10.55 -21.65
C ASP A 152 2.91 10.12 -20.20
N ILE A 153 2.35 10.77 -19.18
CA ILE A 153 2.54 10.38 -17.77
C ILE A 153 1.26 9.79 -17.16
N ILE A 154 1.38 8.60 -16.56
CA ILE A 154 0.33 8.02 -15.73
C ILE A 154 0.48 8.53 -14.29
N ILE A 155 -0.57 9.15 -13.76
CA ILE A 155 -0.62 9.60 -12.37
C ILE A 155 -1.33 8.56 -11.51
N LEU A 156 -0.61 7.96 -10.56
CA LEU A 156 -1.17 7.05 -9.57
C LEU A 156 -1.67 7.85 -8.36
N LYS A 157 -2.99 7.86 -8.13
CA LYS A 157 -3.56 8.39 -6.89
C LYS A 157 -3.14 7.50 -5.72
N THR A 158 -2.40 8.07 -4.76
CA THR A 158 -1.85 7.30 -3.63
C THR A 158 -2.68 7.44 -2.36
N HIS A 159 -3.40 8.56 -2.21
CA HIS A 159 -4.25 8.83 -1.06
C HIS A 159 -5.74 8.77 -1.43
N ARG A 160 -6.39 7.66 -1.08
CA ARG A 160 -7.83 7.43 -1.23
C ARG A 160 -8.47 7.21 0.13
N TYR A 161 -8.80 8.30 0.83
CA TYR A 161 -9.37 8.25 2.19
C TYR A 161 -10.80 7.69 2.23
N ASP A 162 -11.45 7.61 1.08
CA ASP A 162 -12.76 6.99 0.86
C ASP A 162 -12.70 5.45 0.86
N LEU A 163 -11.51 4.86 0.68
CA LEU A 163 -11.32 3.42 0.57
C LEU A 163 -10.66 2.82 1.82
N LYS A 164 -11.03 1.59 2.15
CA LYS A 164 -10.37 0.79 3.19
C LYS A 164 -8.96 0.35 2.77
N LEU A 165 -8.17 -0.20 3.70
CA LEU A 165 -6.75 -0.54 3.50
C LEU A 165 -6.56 -1.56 2.37
N VAL A 166 -7.37 -2.62 2.35
CA VAL A 166 -7.34 -3.66 1.31
C VAL A 166 -7.76 -3.08 -0.04
N GLU A 167 -8.89 -2.36 -0.08
CA GLU A 167 -9.42 -1.73 -1.30
C GLU A 167 -8.44 -0.71 -1.90
N ARG A 168 -7.63 -0.03 -1.08
CA ARG A 168 -6.58 0.87 -1.58
C ARG A 168 -5.47 0.12 -2.31
N ILE A 169 -5.13 -1.11 -1.90
CA ILE A 169 -4.16 -1.94 -2.60
C ILE A 169 -4.73 -2.35 -3.95
N GLU A 170 -5.95 -2.90 -3.97
CA GLU A 170 -6.66 -3.27 -5.20
C GLU A 170 -6.79 -2.08 -6.16
N ASN A 171 -7.20 -0.93 -5.63
CA ASN A 171 -7.37 0.27 -6.43
C ASN A 171 -6.06 0.70 -7.09
N ARG A 172 -4.91 0.60 -6.41
CA ARG A 172 -3.62 0.93 -7.03
C ARG A 172 -3.24 -0.04 -8.13
N TYR A 173 -3.44 -1.34 -7.91
CA TYR A 173 -3.14 -2.37 -8.92
C TYR A 173 -3.97 -2.13 -10.16
N MET A 174 -5.30 -2.01 -9.98
CA MET A 174 -6.23 -1.78 -11.09
C MET A 174 -6.01 -0.42 -11.76
N SER A 175 -5.63 0.63 -11.02
CA SER A 175 -5.34 1.93 -11.64
C SER A 175 -4.14 1.85 -12.58
N ILE A 176 -3.09 1.13 -12.21
CA ILE A 176 -1.93 0.90 -13.09
C ILE A 176 -2.35 0.08 -14.30
N LEU A 177 -2.94 -1.10 -14.08
CA LEU A 177 -3.34 -2.02 -15.15
C LEU A 177 -4.28 -1.36 -16.17
N ASN A 178 -5.31 -0.66 -15.69
CA ASN A 178 -6.27 0.01 -16.56
C ASN A 178 -5.64 1.17 -17.34
N SER A 179 -4.76 1.96 -16.71
CA SER A 179 -4.09 3.07 -17.39
C SER A 179 -3.18 2.57 -18.51
N LEU A 180 -2.43 1.50 -18.27
CA LEU A 180 -1.57 0.87 -19.27
C LEU A 180 -2.39 0.23 -20.40
N ASN A 181 -3.52 -0.42 -20.07
CA ASN A 181 -4.42 -0.98 -21.08
C ASN A 181 -5.05 0.10 -21.97
N ASN A 182 -5.37 1.28 -21.41
CA ASN A 182 -5.90 2.39 -22.20
C ASN A 182 -4.90 2.94 -23.22
N ILE A 183 -3.59 2.89 -22.91
CA ILE A 183 -2.52 3.26 -23.85
C ILE A 183 -2.52 2.31 -25.05
N ILE A 184 -2.64 1.00 -24.82
CA ILE A 184 -2.70 0.00 -25.90
C ILE A 184 -3.93 0.25 -26.80
N LEU A 185 -5.07 0.57 -26.19
CA LEU A 185 -6.33 0.80 -26.91
C LEU A 185 -6.40 2.17 -27.60
N GLY A 186 -5.38 3.03 -27.47
CA GLY A 186 -5.41 4.39 -28.00
C GLY A 186 -6.52 5.25 -27.41
N LYS A 187 -6.91 5.00 -26.15
CA LYS A 187 -8.03 5.67 -25.46
C LYS A 187 -7.60 6.83 -24.56
N THR A 188 -6.39 7.34 -24.73
CA THR A 188 -5.84 8.46 -23.95
C THR A 188 -6.30 9.81 -24.47
#